data_AF-A0A381TER2-F1
#
_entry.id   AF-A0A381TER2-F1
#
_cell.length_a   1.000
_cell.length_b   1.000
_cell.length_c   1.000
_cell.angle_alpha   90.00
_cell.angle_beta   90.00
_cell.angle_gamma   90.00
#
_symmetry.space_group_name_H-M   'P 1'
#
loop_
_entity.id
_entity.type
_entity.pdbx_description
1 polymer ?
#
loop_
_entity_poly.entity_id
_entity_poly.type
_entity_poly.pdbx_seq_one_letter_code
_entity_poly.pdbx_strand_id
1 'polypeptide(L)'
;MRKCLLFILPVVIVSCGSASDDREASIASLSGDVATAEEQTDEDETSSSTVGTVSIEDAQLNFAACMREEYPAWPDPNSSTLRGYEPGTFAELGIDVQGDDVQALIDVCAGELRGVVSQRIGASPEQQAETEDGLLDLFACVRESPGFEDLPDPDFASGVAGLRALRNRFASGEFDPVAFQIAAQKCSEDGRGALPRLRE
;
A
#
# COMPACT_ATOMS: atom_id res chain seq x y z
N MET A 1 -40.82 -19.92 -48.34
CA MET A 1 -40.35 -20.24 -49.70
C MET A 1 -38.82 -20.20 -49.69
N ARG A 2 -38.19 -21.33 -50.07
CA ARG A 2 -36.86 -21.50 -50.72
C ARG A 2 -35.66 -20.69 -50.16
N LYS A 3 -34.53 -21.28 -49.77
CA LYS A 3 -33.97 -22.62 -50.03
C LYS A 3 -32.83 -22.89 -49.03
N CYS A 4 -32.79 -24.13 -48.55
CA CYS A 4 -31.71 -24.75 -47.81
C CYS A 4 -30.40 -24.84 -48.63
N LEU A 5 -29.28 -24.81 -47.91
CA LEU A 5 -28.04 -25.54 -48.20
C LEU A 5 -27.20 -25.47 -46.91
N LEU A 6 -27.39 -26.36 -45.92
CA LEU A 6 -26.79 -27.70 -45.82
C LEU A 6 -25.32 -27.72 -46.26
N PHE A 7 -24.40 -27.74 -45.30
CA PHE A 7 -23.19 -28.55 -45.44
C PHE A 7 -22.89 -29.27 -44.12
N ILE A 8 -22.76 -30.58 -44.26
CA ILE A 8 -22.59 -31.62 -43.24
C ILE A 8 -21.09 -31.90 -43.08
N LEU A 9 -20.69 -32.26 -41.85
CA LEU A 9 -19.44 -32.86 -41.33
C LEU A 9 -18.58 -33.69 -42.33
N PRO A 10 -17.24 -33.85 -42.11
CA PRO A 10 -16.80 -34.98 -41.28
C PRO A 10 -15.51 -34.81 -40.44
N VAL A 11 -15.43 -35.67 -39.42
CA VAL A 11 -14.29 -36.10 -38.58
C VAL A 11 -13.12 -36.66 -39.39
N VAL A 12 -11.85 -36.34 -39.01
CA VAL A 12 -10.67 -37.19 -39.31
C VAL A 12 -9.51 -36.98 -38.27
N ILE A 13 -9.37 -37.93 -37.33
CA ILE A 13 -8.18 -38.64 -36.77
C ILE A 13 -6.78 -37.96 -36.60
N VAL A 14 -6.26 -38.03 -35.35
CA VAL A 14 -5.05 -38.73 -34.82
C VAL A 14 -3.68 -38.69 -35.56
N SER A 15 -2.61 -38.56 -34.74
CA SER A 15 -1.16 -38.89 -34.95
C SER A 15 -0.31 -37.90 -35.75
N CYS A 16 0.99 -37.67 -35.54
CA CYS A 16 2.03 -38.11 -34.58
C CYS A 16 3.22 -37.14 -34.78
N GLY A 17 4.03 -36.89 -33.76
CA GLY A 17 5.23 -36.05 -33.90
C GLY A 17 6.12 -36.09 -32.67
N SER A 18 6.72 -37.27 -32.43
CA SER A 18 7.64 -37.61 -31.36
C SER A 18 8.96 -36.82 -31.40
N ALA A 19 9.48 -36.45 -30.23
CA ALA A 19 10.91 -36.54 -29.90
C ALA A 19 11.09 -36.55 -28.37
N SER A 20 11.61 -37.66 -27.88
CA SER A 20 11.94 -38.01 -26.50
C SER A 20 13.11 -37.17 -25.96
N ASP A 21 13.20 -37.04 -24.63
CA ASP A 21 14.37 -37.53 -23.86
C ASP A 21 14.10 -37.41 -22.35
N ASP A 22 14.14 -38.56 -21.69
CA ASP A 22 14.26 -38.75 -20.24
C ASP A 22 15.47 -37.99 -19.69
N ARG A 23 15.33 -37.22 -18.59
CA ARG A 23 16.36 -37.08 -17.55
C ARG A 23 15.75 -36.77 -16.17
N GLU A 24 15.62 -37.84 -15.39
CA GLU A 24 16.14 -38.02 -14.03
C GLU A 24 16.12 -36.80 -13.09
N ALA A 25 15.30 -36.94 -12.05
CA ALA A 25 15.38 -36.16 -10.82
C ALA A 25 16.77 -36.30 -10.17
N SER A 26 17.57 -35.23 -10.21
CA SER A 26 18.76 -35.09 -9.38
C SER A 26 18.42 -34.20 -8.17
N ILE A 27 18.11 -34.86 -7.07
CA ILE A 27 18.10 -34.29 -5.72
C ILE A 27 19.56 -34.04 -5.28
N ALA A 28 20.01 -32.79 -5.36
CA ALA A 28 21.30 -32.39 -4.82
C ALA A 28 21.19 -32.23 -3.29
N SER A 29 21.67 -33.25 -2.57
CA SER A 29 21.95 -33.16 -1.13
C SER A 29 23.05 -32.13 -0.88
N LEU A 30 22.76 -31.12 -0.05
CA LEU A 30 23.77 -30.25 0.54
C LEU A 30 24.34 -30.95 1.79
N SER A 31 25.45 -31.68 1.60
CA SER A 31 26.39 -31.95 2.69
C SER A 31 27.38 -30.79 2.73
N GLY A 32 27.48 -30.17 3.91
CA GLY A 32 28.30 -28.99 4.13
C GLY A 32 29.80 -29.26 4.08
N ASP A 33 30.55 -28.16 4.08
CA ASP A 33 31.84 -28.12 4.76
C ASP A 33 32.12 -26.68 5.22
N VAL A 34 32.77 -26.62 6.37
CA VAL A 34 33.04 -25.45 7.21
C VAL A 34 34.50 -25.03 7.00
N ALA A 35 34.77 -23.76 6.74
CA ALA A 35 36.07 -23.13 7.00
C ALA A 35 35.97 -21.58 6.99
N THR A 36 35.74 -21.01 8.17
CA THR A 36 36.62 -20.07 8.93
C THR A 36 37.86 -19.56 8.15
N ALA A 37 38.33 -18.30 8.17
CA ALA A 37 38.01 -17.05 8.86
C ALA A 37 38.94 -15.93 8.32
N GLU A 38 38.50 -14.67 8.48
CA GLU A 38 39.28 -13.47 8.83
C GLU A 38 40.28 -12.88 7.79
N GLU A 39 40.38 -11.58 7.53
CA GLU A 39 39.83 -10.36 8.13
C GLU A 39 40.11 -9.19 7.17
N GLN A 40 39.15 -8.30 6.97
CA GLN A 40 39.45 -6.89 6.75
C GLN A 40 38.29 -6.08 7.31
N THR A 41 38.45 -5.71 8.58
CA THR A 41 37.82 -4.57 9.23
C THR A 41 38.24 -3.30 8.52
N ASP A 42 37.26 -2.55 8.00
CA ASP A 42 37.25 -1.12 8.20
C ASP A 42 35.83 -0.71 8.57
N GLU A 43 35.76 -0.07 9.72
CA GLU A 43 34.58 0.46 10.35
C GLU A 43 34.10 1.66 9.54
N ASP A 44 32.89 1.57 8.99
CA ASP A 44 32.00 2.72 8.96
C ASP A 44 30.63 2.21 9.38
N GLU A 45 30.37 2.32 10.68
CA GLU A 45 29.05 2.33 11.30
C GLU A 45 28.25 3.54 10.76
N THR A 46 28.03 3.58 9.45
CA THR A 46 26.88 4.27 8.89
C THR A 46 25.76 3.25 8.94
N SER A 47 24.98 3.36 10.01
CA SER A 47 23.63 2.82 10.13
C SER A 47 22.74 3.46 9.05
N SER A 48 23.06 3.24 7.77
CA SER A 48 22.17 3.51 6.66
C SER A 48 21.20 2.34 6.69
N SER A 49 20.06 2.56 7.35
CA SER A 49 18.88 1.70 7.23
C SER A 49 18.81 1.18 5.80
N THR A 50 19.08 -0.10 5.61
CA THR A 50 18.49 -0.87 4.53
C THR A 50 17.00 -0.84 4.82
N VAL A 51 16.35 0.25 4.41
CA VAL A 51 14.94 0.21 4.02
C VAL A 51 14.96 -0.69 2.80
N GLY A 52 14.88 -2.00 3.05
CA GLY A 52 14.58 -2.95 1.99
C GLY A 52 13.33 -2.42 1.32
N THR A 53 13.41 -2.16 0.02
CA THR A 53 12.25 -1.75 -0.78
C THR A 53 11.29 -2.92 -0.80
N VAL A 54 10.45 -3.05 0.25
CA VAL A 54 9.37 -4.02 0.30
C VAL A 54 8.49 -3.71 -0.91
N SER A 55 8.25 -4.73 -1.75
CA SER A 55 7.39 -4.55 -2.91
C SER A 55 5.98 -4.20 -2.47
N ILE A 56 5.17 -3.60 -3.36
CA ILE A 56 3.77 -3.29 -3.05
C ILE A 56 3.03 -4.57 -2.66
N GLU A 57 3.33 -5.67 -3.35
CA GLU A 57 2.76 -6.99 -3.10
C GLU A 57 3.15 -7.53 -1.72
N ASP A 58 4.44 -7.45 -1.35
CA ASP A 58 4.93 -7.94 -0.06
C ASP A 58 4.36 -7.11 1.10
N ALA A 59 4.27 -5.79 0.96
CA ALA A 59 3.70 -4.91 1.97
C ALA A 59 2.21 -5.19 2.19
N GLN A 60 1.48 -5.49 1.13
CA GLN A 60 0.07 -5.89 1.20
C GLN A 60 -0.11 -7.26 1.87
N LEU A 61 0.78 -8.22 1.57
CA LEU A 61 0.78 -9.52 2.23
C LEU A 61 1.15 -9.42 3.72
N ASN A 62 2.12 -8.57 4.07
CA ASN A 62 2.49 -8.29 5.46
C ASN A 62 1.33 -7.65 6.23
N PHE A 63 0.64 -6.68 5.62
CA PHE A 63 -0.58 -6.10 6.20
C PHE A 63 -1.65 -7.18 6.46
N ALA A 64 -1.91 -8.06 5.48
CA ALA A 64 -2.87 -9.14 5.65
C ALA A 64 -2.43 -10.17 6.71
N ALA A 65 -1.13 -10.43 6.83
CA ALA A 65 -0.57 -11.27 7.87
C ALA A 65 -0.78 -10.67 9.27
N CYS A 66 -0.54 -9.37 9.44
CA CYS A 66 -0.82 -8.66 10.69
C CYS A 66 -2.31 -8.71 11.05
N MET A 67 -3.21 -8.49 10.09
CA MET A 67 -4.65 -8.58 10.34
C MET A 67 -5.09 -9.99 10.77
N ARG A 68 -4.41 -11.04 10.28
CA ARG A 68 -4.70 -12.43 10.65
C ARG A 68 -4.36 -12.79 12.08
N GLU A 69 -3.55 -12.00 12.78
CA GLU A 69 -3.24 -12.23 14.19
C GLU A 69 -4.52 -12.20 15.07
N GLU A 70 -5.44 -11.29 14.76
CA GLU A 70 -6.73 -11.16 15.46
C GLU A 70 -7.94 -11.59 14.61
N TYR A 71 -7.85 -11.53 13.27
CA TYR A 71 -8.88 -12.01 12.35
C TYR A 71 -8.33 -13.14 11.45
N PRO A 72 -8.27 -14.40 11.91
CA PRO A 72 -7.66 -15.51 11.16
C PRO A 72 -8.24 -15.75 9.77
N ALA A 73 -9.48 -15.33 9.54
CA ALA A 73 -10.17 -15.42 8.26
C ALA A 73 -9.82 -14.25 7.30
N TRP A 74 -8.95 -13.31 7.68
CA TRP A 74 -8.61 -12.17 6.85
C TRP A 74 -7.96 -12.64 5.52
N PRO A 75 -8.54 -12.27 4.37
CA PRO A 75 -8.10 -12.77 3.08
C PRO A 75 -6.78 -12.14 2.65
N ASP A 76 -6.05 -12.84 1.80
CA ASP A 76 -4.92 -12.23 1.09
C ASP A 76 -5.40 -11.22 0.05
N PRO A 77 -4.61 -10.15 -0.18
CA PRO A 77 -4.91 -9.17 -1.19
C PRO A 77 -4.70 -9.72 -2.60
N ASN A 78 -5.60 -9.36 -3.51
CA ASN A 78 -5.52 -9.69 -4.92
C ASN A 78 -4.87 -8.54 -5.71
N SER A 79 -3.63 -8.77 -6.16
CA SER A 79 -2.83 -7.82 -6.95
C SER A 79 -3.45 -7.46 -8.31
N SER A 80 -4.37 -8.28 -8.83
CA SER A 80 -5.11 -7.97 -10.07
C SER A 80 -6.20 -6.91 -9.89
N THR A 81 -6.50 -6.51 -8.66
CA THR A 81 -7.53 -5.52 -8.35
C THR A 81 -6.91 -4.21 -7.88
N LEU A 82 -7.42 -3.07 -8.37
CA LEU A 82 -6.95 -1.75 -7.92
C LEU A 82 -7.15 -1.53 -6.41
N ARG A 83 -8.18 -2.14 -5.82
CA ARG A 83 -8.48 -2.02 -4.39
C ARG A 83 -7.71 -3.02 -3.52
N GLY A 84 -6.95 -3.94 -4.12
CA GLY A 84 -6.28 -5.03 -3.41
C GLY A 84 -7.21 -6.12 -2.90
N TYR A 85 -8.54 -5.97 -2.97
CA TYR A 85 -9.51 -6.99 -2.56
C TYR A 85 -10.68 -7.02 -3.54
N GLU A 86 -11.25 -8.20 -3.75
CA GLU A 86 -12.43 -8.35 -4.58
C GLU A 86 -13.67 -7.79 -3.84
N PRO A 87 -14.61 -7.14 -4.55
CA PRO A 87 -15.82 -6.63 -3.92
C PRO A 87 -16.61 -7.77 -3.26
N GLY A 88 -16.98 -7.61 -1.99
CA GLY A 88 -17.81 -8.57 -1.27
C GLY A 88 -17.05 -9.62 -0.46
N THR A 89 -15.74 -9.81 -0.67
CA THR A 89 -14.94 -10.83 0.05
C THR A 89 -15.09 -10.74 1.57
N PHE A 90 -15.00 -9.53 2.13
CA PHE A 90 -15.14 -9.36 3.58
C PHE A 90 -16.55 -9.65 4.08
N ALA A 91 -17.59 -9.29 3.32
CA ALA A 91 -18.98 -9.56 3.68
C ALA A 91 -19.29 -11.07 3.65
N GLU A 92 -18.73 -11.80 2.69
CA GLU A 92 -18.84 -13.27 2.60
C GLU A 92 -18.14 -13.97 3.77
N LEU A 93 -17.06 -13.39 4.27
CA LEU A 93 -16.33 -13.87 5.44
C LEU A 93 -16.95 -13.40 6.77
N GLY A 94 -18.05 -12.63 6.72
CA GLY A 94 -18.70 -12.07 7.91
C GLY A 94 -17.85 -11.03 8.65
N ILE A 95 -16.85 -10.45 7.98
CA ILE A 95 -15.98 -9.43 8.54
C ILE A 95 -16.63 -8.06 8.30
N ASP A 96 -17.03 -7.40 9.39
CA ASP A 96 -17.45 -6.00 9.33
C ASP A 96 -16.22 -5.09 9.32
N VAL A 97 -15.73 -4.77 8.12
CA VAL A 97 -14.57 -3.88 7.94
C VAL A 97 -14.80 -2.46 8.47
N GLN A 98 -16.05 -2.06 8.73
CA GLN A 98 -16.37 -0.77 9.33
C GLN A 98 -16.52 -0.84 10.85
N GLY A 99 -16.48 -2.04 11.44
CA GLY A 99 -16.54 -2.23 12.88
C GLY A 99 -15.33 -1.63 13.58
N ASP A 100 -15.53 -1.08 14.78
CA ASP A 100 -14.51 -0.35 15.53
C ASP A 100 -13.26 -1.23 15.80
N ASP A 101 -13.45 -2.51 16.10
CA ASP A 101 -12.36 -3.45 16.37
C ASP A 101 -11.49 -3.69 15.12
N VAL A 102 -12.11 -3.89 13.96
CA VAL A 102 -11.39 -4.05 12.69
C VAL A 102 -10.66 -2.77 12.34
N GLN A 103 -11.31 -1.60 12.51
CA GLN A 103 -10.67 -0.32 12.25
C GLN A 103 -9.49 -0.08 13.18
N ALA A 104 -9.58 -0.42 14.47
CA ALA A 104 -8.47 -0.31 15.42
C ALA A 104 -7.29 -1.18 14.98
N LEU A 105 -7.54 -2.41 14.56
CA LEU A 105 -6.49 -3.30 14.07
C LEU A 105 -5.87 -2.82 12.75
N ILE A 106 -6.68 -2.29 11.83
CA ILE A 106 -6.18 -1.68 10.58
C ILE A 106 -5.16 -0.59 10.89
N ASP A 107 -5.37 0.23 11.92
CA ASP A 107 -4.40 1.26 12.31
C ASP A 107 -3.07 0.68 12.79
N VAL A 108 -3.14 -0.39 13.60
CA VAL A 108 -1.96 -1.10 14.09
C VAL A 108 -1.17 -1.68 12.92
N CYS A 109 -1.87 -2.34 12.00
CA CYS A 109 -1.24 -3.05 10.88
C CYS A 109 -0.84 -2.14 9.71
N ALA A 110 -1.36 -0.91 9.62
CA ALA A 110 -1.07 -0.03 8.49
C ALA A 110 0.38 0.43 8.38
N GLY A 111 1.18 0.25 9.43
CA GLY A 111 2.63 0.43 9.37
C GLY A 111 3.29 -0.43 8.29
N GLU A 112 2.71 -1.61 7.98
CA GLU A 112 3.18 -2.51 6.92
C GLU A 112 3.06 -1.92 5.51
N LEU A 113 2.19 -0.91 5.34
CA LEU A 113 1.96 -0.24 4.05
C LEU A 113 2.79 1.04 3.89
N ARG A 114 3.67 1.37 4.85
CA ARG A 114 4.47 2.61 4.78
C ARG A 114 5.38 2.59 3.57
N GLY A 115 5.41 3.69 2.81
CA GLY A 115 6.28 3.87 1.64
C GLY A 115 5.80 3.17 0.36
N VAL A 116 4.94 2.16 0.42
CA VAL A 116 4.38 1.51 -0.79
C VAL A 116 3.14 2.21 -1.35
N VAL A 117 2.39 2.93 -0.50
CA VAL A 117 1.24 3.74 -0.96
C VAL A 117 1.69 4.77 -1.99
N SER A 118 2.84 5.42 -1.75
CA SER A 118 3.47 6.40 -2.64
C SER A 118 3.99 5.75 -3.93
N GLN A 119 4.57 4.55 -3.84
CA GLN A 119 5.01 3.80 -5.02
C GLN A 119 3.84 3.41 -5.92
N ARG A 120 2.68 3.04 -5.34
CA ARG A 120 1.46 2.70 -6.10
C ARG A 120 0.93 3.86 -6.94
N ILE A 121 1.09 5.10 -6.47
CA ILE A 121 0.74 6.31 -7.22
C ILE A 121 1.90 6.83 -8.10
N GLY A 122 3.02 6.10 -8.15
CA GLY A 122 4.19 6.46 -8.95
C GLY A 122 4.98 7.66 -8.41
N ALA A 123 4.74 8.06 -7.16
CA ALA A 123 5.48 9.15 -6.52
C ALA A 123 6.87 8.66 -6.11
N SER A 124 7.91 9.40 -6.50
CA SER A 124 9.26 9.15 -5.98
C SER A 124 9.36 9.56 -4.50
N PRO A 125 10.34 9.06 -3.74
CA PRO A 125 10.56 9.50 -2.37
C PRO A 125 10.70 11.02 -2.23
N GLU A 126 11.32 11.69 -3.21
CA GLU A 126 11.45 13.15 -3.25
C GLU A 126 10.08 13.83 -3.43
N GLN A 127 9.22 13.31 -4.32
CA GLN A 127 7.86 13.84 -4.49
C GLN A 127 7.00 13.65 -3.24
N GLN A 128 7.23 12.56 -2.50
CA GLN A 128 6.56 12.35 -1.23
C GLN A 128 7.02 13.37 -0.19
N ALA A 129 8.34 13.60 -0.05
CA ALA A 129 8.87 14.61 0.85
C ALA A 129 8.34 16.02 0.50
N GLU A 130 8.31 16.39 -0.78
CA GLU A 130 7.74 17.66 -1.25
C GLU A 130 6.24 17.79 -0.90
N THR A 131 5.49 16.69 -0.97
CA THR A 131 4.08 16.64 -0.58
C THR A 131 3.89 16.83 0.93
N GLU A 132 4.71 16.16 1.73
CA GLU A 132 4.68 16.24 3.19
C GLU A 132 5.06 17.66 3.65
N ASP A 133 6.14 18.23 3.09
CA ASP A 133 6.56 19.62 3.34
C ASP A 133 5.48 20.63 2.95
N GLY A 134 4.84 20.44 1.79
CA GLY A 134 3.71 21.26 1.37
C GLY A 134 2.54 21.16 2.37
N LEU A 135 2.20 19.97 2.84
CA LEU A 135 1.11 19.83 3.80
C LEU A 135 1.45 20.47 5.16
N LEU A 136 2.68 20.34 5.64
CA LEU A 136 3.14 21.03 6.85
C LEU A 136 3.05 22.56 6.70
N ASP A 137 3.44 23.09 5.54
CA ASP A 137 3.36 24.51 5.24
C ASP A 137 1.91 25.02 5.20
N LEU A 138 1.00 24.24 4.63
CA LEU A 138 -0.44 24.53 4.65
C LEU A 138 -0.97 24.61 6.08
N PHE A 139 -0.65 23.62 6.92
CA PHE A 139 -1.11 23.57 8.31
C PHE A 139 -0.54 24.72 9.15
N ALA A 140 0.73 25.08 8.92
CA ALA A 140 1.34 26.24 9.53
C ALA A 140 0.59 27.54 9.17
N CYS A 141 0.17 27.71 7.91
CA CYS A 141 -0.64 28.85 7.50
C CYS A 141 -2.05 28.83 8.11
N VAL A 142 -2.70 27.66 8.15
CA VAL A 142 -4.05 27.53 8.73
C VAL A 142 -4.04 27.89 10.22
N ARG A 143 -2.98 27.54 10.96
CA ARG A 143 -2.79 27.94 12.36
C ARG A 143 -2.75 29.47 12.57
N GLU A 144 -2.46 30.26 11.53
CA GLU A 144 -2.51 31.73 11.60
C GLU A 144 -3.96 32.25 11.57
N SER A 145 -4.92 31.40 11.21
CA SER A 145 -6.36 31.74 11.19
C SER A 145 -7.01 31.50 12.56
N PRO A 146 -7.96 32.36 12.97
CA PRO A 146 -8.61 32.24 14.26
C PRO A 146 -9.40 30.93 14.38
N GLY A 147 -9.23 30.22 15.50
CA GLY A 147 -9.87 28.95 15.78
C GLY A 147 -9.06 27.71 15.35
N PHE A 148 -7.84 27.90 14.85
CA PHE A 148 -6.93 26.82 14.45
C PHE A 148 -5.55 26.93 15.10
N GLU A 149 -5.34 27.83 16.07
CA GLU A 149 -4.03 28.09 16.67
C GLU A 149 -3.38 26.83 17.27
N ASP A 150 -4.21 25.95 17.83
CA ASP A 150 -3.83 24.68 18.45
C ASP A 150 -3.94 23.47 17.50
N LEU A 151 -4.16 23.69 16.19
CA LEU A 151 -4.24 22.62 15.19
C LEU A 151 -2.87 21.91 15.07
N PRO A 152 -2.75 20.62 15.44
CA PRO A 152 -1.49 19.92 15.33
C PRO A 152 -1.14 19.63 13.86
N ASP A 153 0.16 19.55 13.59
CA ASP A 153 0.64 19.10 12.28
C ASP A 153 0.29 17.60 12.06
N PRO A 154 0.09 17.18 10.81
CA PRO A 154 -0.14 15.78 10.47
C PRO A 154 1.06 14.89 10.84
N ASP A 155 0.78 13.77 11.50
CA ASP A 155 1.79 12.75 11.80
C ASP A 155 1.88 11.74 10.65
N PHE A 156 2.89 11.92 9.79
CA PHE A 156 3.18 11.02 8.66
C PHE A 156 3.89 9.74 9.10
N ALA A 157 4.60 9.77 10.23
CA ALA A 157 5.36 8.61 10.72
C ALA A 157 4.40 7.50 11.19
N SER A 158 3.32 7.87 11.87
CA SER A 158 2.26 6.94 12.30
C SER A 158 1.29 6.55 11.16
N GLY A 159 1.49 7.07 9.94
CA GLY A 159 0.68 6.72 8.78
C GLY A 159 -0.82 6.98 9.00
N VAL A 160 -1.65 5.96 8.78
CA VAL A 160 -3.11 6.09 8.90
C VAL A 160 -3.56 6.41 10.34
N ALA A 161 -2.82 5.93 11.35
CA ALA A 161 -3.15 6.18 12.75
C ALA A 161 -2.97 7.67 13.09
N GLY A 162 -1.93 8.31 12.56
CA GLY A 162 -1.71 9.75 12.67
C GLY A 162 -2.84 10.56 12.00
N LEU A 163 -3.21 10.19 10.77
CA LEU A 163 -4.34 10.80 10.06
C LEU A 163 -5.68 10.58 10.78
N ARG A 164 -5.89 9.42 11.41
CA ARG A 164 -7.09 9.14 12.20
C ARG A 164 -7.14 10.00 13.45
N ALA A 165 -6.02 10.14 14.17
CA ALA A 165 -5.93 11.00 15.34
C ALA A 165 -6.32 12.45 15.00
N LEU A 166 -5.81 12.98 13.87
CA LEU A 166 -6.20 14.29 13.38
C LEU A 166 -7.69 14.35 13.02
N ARG A 167 -8.21 13.39 12.25
CA ARG A 167 -9.64 13.30 11.88
C ARG A 167 -10.55 13.29 13.11
N ASN A 168 -10.18 12.56 14.16
CA ASN A 168 -10.99 12.44 15.38
C ASN A 168 -11.16 13.77 16.10
N ARG A 169 -10.17 14.68 16.03
CA ARG A 169 -10.30 16.03 16.59
C ARG A 169 -11.39 16.83 15.88
N PHE A 170 -11.40 16.82 14.54
CA PHE A 170 -12.48 17.42 13.75
C PHE A 170 -13.84 16.75 14.03
N ALA A 171 -13.88 15.42 14.13
CA ALA A 171 -15.11 14.69 14.42
C ALA A 171 -15.66 14.98 15.83
N SER A 172 -14.77 15.25 16.80
CA SER A 172 -15.13 15.65 18.16
C SER A 172 -15.64 17.10 18.26
N GLY A 173 -15.50 17.88 17.18
CA GLY A 173 -15.88 19.29 17.15
C GLY A 173 -14.83 20.25 17.71
N GLU A 174 -13.60 19.78 17.96
CA GLU A 174 -12.47 20.64 18.39
C GLU A 174 -12.17 21.72 17.33
N PHE A 175 -12.34 21.37 16.06
CA PHE A 175 -12.13 22.25 14.91
C PHE A 175 -13.34 22.23 13.99
N ASP A 176 -13.75 23.40 13.49
CA ASP A 176 -14.84 23.49 12.51
C ASP A 176 -14.34 23.11 11.10
N PRO A 177 -14.88 22.06 10.47
CA PRO A 177 -14.37 21.56 9.19
C PRO A 177 -14.66 22.53 8.03
N VAL A 178 -15.69 23.36 8.12
CA VAL A 178 -16.03 24.33 7.07
C VAL A 178 -15.07 25.52 7.13
N ALA A 179 -14.82 26.05 8.33
CA ALA A 179 -13.83 27.09 8.57
C ALA A 179 -12.42 26.62 8.20
N PHE A 180 -12.10 25.35 8.43
CA PHE A 180 -10.81 24.77 8.04
C PHE A 180 -10.65 24.78 6.52
N GLN A 181 -11.67 24.33 5.78
CA GLN A 181 -11.63 24.35 4.31
C GLN A 181 -11.46 25.77 3.75
N ILE A 182 -12.12 26.76 4.36
CA ILE A 182 -12.00 28.16 3.95
C ILE A 182 -10.58 28.69 4.24
N ALA A 183 -10.03 28.41 5.43
CA ALA A 183 -8.68 28.82 5.80
C ALA A 183 -7.62 28.13 4.92
N ALA A 184 -7.74 26.83 4.70
CA ALA A 184 -6.85 26.06 3.85
C ALA A 184 -6.91 26.54 2.39
N GLN A 185 -8.10 26.84 1.87
CA GLN A 185 -8.24 27.40 0.52
C GLN A 185 -7.51 28.75 0.40
N LYS A 186 -7.70 29.65 1.37
CA LYS A 186 -7.01 30.93 1.39
C LYS A 186 -5.48 30.76 1.42
N CYS A 187 -4.99 29.86 2.27
CA CYS A 187 -3.56 29.53 2.35
C CYS A 187 -3.02 28.99 1.01
N SER A 188 -3.76 28.11 0.36
CA SER A 188 -3.41 27.60 -0.98
C SER A 188 -3.39 28.69 -2.05
N GLU A 189 -4.33 29.65 -2.00
CA GLU A 189 -4.38 30.81 -2.90
C GLU A 189 -3.18 31.76 -2.66
N ASP A 190 -2.71 31.87 -1.42
CA ASP A 190 -1.50 32.59 -1.04
C ASP A 190 -0.20 31.81 -1.38
N GLY A 191 -0.33 30.63 -1.99
CA GLY A 191 0.77 29.79 -2.46
C GLY A 191 1.38 28.87 -1.38
N ARG A 192 0.74 28.75 -0.22
CA ARG A 192 1.15 27.83 0.85
C ARG A 192 0.65 26.42 0.55
N GLY A 193 1.48 25.42 0.80
CA GLY A 193 1.14 24.02 0.56
C GLY A 193 0.97 23.58 -0.89
N ALA A 194 1.81 24.12 -1.77
CA ALA A 194 1.93 23.63 -3.13
C ALA A 194 2.37 22.15 -3.14
N LEU A 195 1.50 21.28 -3.65
CA LEU A 195 1.86 19.91 -4.00
C LEU A 195 2.80 19.92 -5.22
N PRO A 196 3.69 18.93 -5.37
CA PRO A 196 4.47 18.76 -6.59
C PRO A 196 3.54 18.79 -7.79
N ARG A 197 3.83 19.69 -8.74
CA ARG A 197 3.08 19.71 -10.00
C ARG A 197 3.29 18.36 -10.66
N LEU A 198 2.23 17.56 -10.76
CA LEU A 198 2.20 16.37 -11.61
C LEU A 198 2.69 16.82 -12.98
N ARG A 199 3.91 16.40 -13.31
CA ARG A 199 4.59 16.75 -14.56
C ARG A 199 3.72 16.17 -15.68
N GLU A 200 3.18 17.04 -16.53
CA GLU A 200 2.56 16.65 -17.82
C GLU A 200 3.56 15.92 -18.71
#